data_AF-A0A699LDX2-F1
#
_entry.id   AF-A0A699LDX2-F1
#
_cell.length_a   1.000
_cell.length_b   1.000
_cell.length_c   1.000
_cell.angle_alpha   90.00
_cell.angle_beta   90.00
_cell.angle_gamma   90.00
#
_symmetry.space_group_name_H-M   'P 1'
#
loop_
_entity.id
_entity.type
_entity.pdbx_description
1 polymer ?
#
loop_
_entity_poly.entity_id
_entity_poly.type
_entity_poly.pdbx_seq_one_letter_code
_entity_poly.pdbx_strand_id
1 'polypeptide(L)' 'FLGHVIDCQGIHVDPAKIEAIKNWASPTTPIEKELNMRQRRWLELLADCDCDIRYHPGKANVVADALSRKE' A
#
# COMPACT_ATOMS: atom_id res chain seq x y z
N PHE A 1 -5.29 -8.71 14.74
CA PHE A 1 -5.95 -7.44 14.37
C PHE A 1 -5.53 -7.05 12.96
N LEU A 2 -6.45 -6.56 12.12
CA LEU A 2 -6.22 -6.28 10.68
C LEU A 2 -5.31 -5.06 10.40
N GLY A 3 -4.69 -4.45 11.42
CA GLY A 3 -3.79 -3.30 11.27
C GLY A 3 -4.48 -1.98 10.92
N HIS A 4 -5.70 -1.78 11.43
CA HIS A 4 -6.50 -0.57 11.25
C HIS A 4 -6.87 0.02 12.61
N VAL A 5 -6.93 1.35 12.66
CA VAL A 5 -7.37 2.14 13.80
C VAL A 5 -8.72 2.79 13.46
N ILE A 6 -9.62 2.82 14.44
CA ILE A 6 -10.96 3.39 14.30
C ILE A 6 -11.11 4.50 15.34
N ASP A 7 -11.41 5.71 14.88
CA ASP A 7 -11.68 6.87 15.73
C ASP A 7 -12.85 7.72 15.20
N CYS A 8 -13.05 8.92 15.77
CA CYS A 8 -14.08 9.86 15.30
C CYS A 8 -13.83 10.40 13.89
N GLN A 9 -12.60 10.34 13.40
CA GLN A 9 -12.22 10.69 12.02
C GLN A 9 -12.47 9.52 11.05
N GLY A 10 -12.67 8.30 11.54
CA GLY A 10 -13.12 7.14 10.77
C GLY A 10 -12.12 5.98 10.83
N ILE A 11 -12.18 5.10 9.83
CA ILE A 11 -11.25 3.97 9.71
C ILE A 11 -10.00 4.43 8.97
N HIS A 12 -8.83 4.24 9.58
CA HIS A 12 -7.54 4.54 8.98
C HIS A 12 -6.55 3.41 9.24
N VAL A 13 -5.50 3.35 8.42
CA VAL A 13 -4.44 2.35 8.60
C VAL A 13 -3.61 2.76 9.80
N ASP A 14 -3.17 1.78 10.58
CA ASP A 14 -2.26 2.03 11.71
C ASP A 14 -1.05 2.89 11.25
N PRO A 15 -0.79 4.05 11.90
CA PRO A 15 0.36 4.89 11.57
C PRO A 15 1.68 4.13 11.52
N ALA A 16 1.90 3.16 12.42
CA ALA A 16 3.13 2.36 12.41
C ALA A 16 3.28 1.53 11.13
N LYS A 17 2.16 1.07 10.56
CA LYS A 17 2.15 0.33 9.29
C LYS A 17 2.37 1.26 8.09
N ILE A 18 1.81 2.47 8.13
CA ILE A 18 2.06 3.50 7.11
C ILE A 18 3.56 3.84 7.10
N GLU A 19 4.13 4.09 8.27
CA GLU A 19 5.56 4.40 8.40
C GLU A 19 6.45 3.22 7.99
N ALA A 20 6.06 1.97 8.28
CA ALA A 20 6.78 0.79 7.81
C ALA A 20 6.79 0.68 6.27
N ILE A 21 5.70 1.07 5.59
CA ILE A 21 5.63 1.08 4.12
C ILE A 21 6.46 2.21 3.54
N LYS A 22 6.39 3.43 4.10
CA LYS A 22 7.18 4.58 3.62
C LYS A 22 8.69 4.35 3.76
N ASN A 23 9.12 3.72 4.85
CA ASN A 23 10.52 3.42 5.10
C ASN A 23 10.96 2.07 4.51
N TRP A 24 10.11 1.42 3.71
CA TRP A 24 10.44 0.14 3.12
C TRP A 24 11.50 0.34 2.01
N ALA A 25 12.72 -0.10 2.29
CA ALA A 25 13.75 -0.27 1.27
C ALA A 25 13.33 -1.32 0.23
N SER A 26 13.27 -0.92 -1.05
CA SER A 26 12.95 -1.85 -2.14
C SER A 26 13.88 -3.05 -2.11
N PRO A 27 13.36 -4.29 -2.11
CA PRO A 27 14.21 -5.49 -2.09
C PRO A 27 15.06 -5.53 -3.35
N THR A 28 16.39 -5.58 -3.19
CA THR A 28 17.32 -5.69 -4.33
C THR A 28 17.42 -7.11 -4.85
N THR A 29 17.01 -8.11 -4.07
CA THR A 29 16.94 -9.51 -4.52
C THR A 29 15.59 -10.15 -4.17
N PRO A 30 15.03 -10.99 -5.07
CA PRO A 30 13.74 -11.64 -4.81
C PRO A 30 13.72 -12.62 -3.62
N ILE A 31 14.89 -13.08 -3.20
CA ILE A 31 15.06 -14.10 -2.15
C ILE A 31 14.99 -13.46 -0.76
N GLU A 32 15.41 -12.21 -0.59
CA GLU A 32 15.47 -11.51 0.70
C GLU A 32 14.13 -11.43 1.45
N LYS A 33 13.01 -11.48 0.73
CA LYS A 33 11.68 -11.20 1.27
C LYS A 33 10.65 -12.31 1.02
N GLU A 34 11.09 -13.49 0.58
CA GLU A 34 10.22 -14.65 0.26
C GLU A 34 8.98 -14.27 -0.59
N LEU A 35 9.18 -13.43 -1.60
CA LEU A 35 8.07 -12.91 -2.41
C LEU A 35 7.56 -13.97 -3.37
N ASN A 36 6.23 -14.05 -3.50
CA ASN A 36 5.60 -14.89 -4.52
C ASN A 36 5.83 -14.29 -5.92
N MET A 37 5.63 -15.11 -6.97
CA MET A 37 5.90 -14.70 -8.36
C MET A 37 5.11 -13.45 -8.78
N ARG A 38 3.87 -13.30 -8.28
CA ARG A 38 3.05 -12.12 -8.55
C ARG A 38 3.71 -10.88 -7.95
N GLN A 39 4.10 -10.91 -6.68
CA GLN A 39 4.74 -9.78 -5.98
C GLN A 39 6.05 -9.34 -6.65
N ARG A 40 6.90 -10.28 -7.09
CA ARG A 40 8.14 -9.93 -7.82
C ARG A 40 7.85 -9.19 -9.11
N ARG A 41 6.91 -9.67 -9.91
CA ARG A 41 6.54 -9.03 -11.18
C ARG A 41 5.96 -7.62 -10.97
N TRP A 42 5.23 -7.42 -9.87
CA TRP A 42 4.79 -6.08 -9.48
C TRP A 42 5.95 -5.19 -9.04
N LEU A 43 6.95 -5.72 -8.31
CA LEU A 43 8.15 -4.95 -7.96
C LEU A 43 8.96 -4.54 -9.18
N GLU A 44 9.19 -5.45 -10.13
CA GLU A 44 9.87 -5.14 -11.40
C GLU A 44 9.16 -4.00 -12.14
N LEU A 45 7.83 -4.08 -12.27
CA LEU A 45 7.03 -3.06 -12.94
C LEU A 45 7.05 -1.70 -12.22
N LEU A 46 7.04 -1.71 -10.89
CA LEU A 46 7.10 -0.48 -10.10
C LEU A 46 8.50 0.14 -10.09
N ALA A 47 9.57 -0.66 -10.19
CA ALA A 47 10.94 -0.17 -10.21
C ALA A 47 11.27 0.65 -11.47
N ASP A 48 10.61 0.35 -12.59
CA ASP A 48 10.76 1.08 -13.84
C ASP A 48 10.01 2.43 -13.84
N CYS A 49 9.13 2.66 -12.87
CA CYS A 49 8.31 3.86 -12.78
C CYS A 49 8.81 4.77 -11.65
N ASP A 50 8.99 6.06 -11.93
CA ASP A 50 9.26 7.07 -10.90
C ASP A 50 7.96 7.37 -10.11
N CYS A 51 7.64 6.51 -9.15
CA CYS A 51 6.40 6.54 -8.39
C CYS A 51 6.61 6.97 -6.94
N ASP A 52 5.85 7.99 -6.52
CA ASP A 52 5.69 8.35 -5.11
C ASP A 52 4.53 7.59 -4.47
N ILE A 53 4.80 6.85 -3.41
CA ILE A 53 3.76 6.22 -2.60
C ILE A 53 3.24 7.23 -1.57
N ARG A 54 1.96 7.61 -1.68
CA ARG A 54 1.29 8.52 -0.73
C ARG A 54 0.13 7.82 -0.04
N TYR A 55 0.04 7.99 1.28
CA TYR A 55 -1.12 7.52 2.03
C TYR A 55 -2.29 8.47 1.84
N HIS A 56 -3.45 7.92 1.48
CA HIS A 56 -4.71 8.66 1.39
C HIS A 56 -5.74 8.05 2.34
N PRO A 57 -6.28 8.82 3.31
CA PRO A 57 -7.27 8.29 4.25
C PRO A 57 -8.52 7.75 3.55
N GLY A 58 -9.12 6.70 4.10
CA GLY A 58 -10.27 6.02 3.49
C GLY A 58 -11.46 6.95 3.18
N LYS A 59 -11.76 7.91 4.08
CA LYS A 59 -12.80 8.93 3.84
C LYS A 59 -12.52 9.82 2.62
N ALA A 60 -11.27 10.02 2.26
CA ALA A 60 -10.88 10.84 1.12
C ALA A 60 -10.78 10.03 -0.17
N ASN A 61 -10.87 8.70 -0.10
CA ASN A 61 -10.73 7.78 -1.23
C ASN A 61 -12.02 7.59 -2.05
N VAL A 62 -12.95 8.56 -1.99
CA VAL A 62 -14.31 8.46 -2.56
C VAL A 62 -14.31 8.18 -4.07
N VAL A 63 -13.38 8.78 -4.82
CA VAL A 63 -13.31 8.62 -6.28
C VAL A 63 -12.85 7.21 -6.63
N ALA A 64 -11.75 6.74 -6.02
CA ALA A 64 -11.25 5.40 -6.32
C ALA A 64 -12.23 4.31 -5.85
N ASP A 65 -12.90 4.51 -4.71
CA ASP A 65 -13.94 3.58 -4.23
C ASP A 65 -15.12 3.51 -5.21
N ALA A 66 -15.60 4.67 -5.69
CA ALA A 66 -16.68 4.74 -6.67
C ALA A 66 -16.30 4.05 -7.99
N LEU A 67 -15.07 4.23 -8.48
CA LEU A 67 -14.57 3.60 -9.71
C LEU A 67 -14.26 2.10 -9.56
N SER A 68 -13.98 1.64 -8.35
CA SER A 68 -13.68 0.22 -8.09
C SER A 68 -14.93 -0.65 -7.99
N ARG A 69 -16.11 -0.06 -7.79
CA ARG A 69 -17.38 -0.78 -7.79
C ARG A 69 -17.75 -1.07 -9.24
N LYS A 70 -17.60 -2.33 -9.65
CA LYS A 70 -18.29 -2.82 -10.85
C LYS A 70 -19.80 -2.72 -10.60
N GLU A 71 -20.53 -2.22 -11.59
CA GLU A 71 -21.99 -2.42 -11.66
C GLU A 71 -22.34 -3.92 -11.63
#